data_AF-A0A662USP0-F1
#
_entry.id   AF-A0A662USP0-F1
#
_cell.length_a   1.000
_cell.length_b   1.000
_cell.length_c   1.000
_cell.angle_alpha   90.00
_cell.angle_beta   90.00
_cell.angle_gamma   90.00
#
_symmetry.space_group_name_H-M   'P 1'
#
loop_
_entity.id
_entity.type
_entity.pdbx_description
1 polymer ?
#
loop_
_entity_poly.entity_id
_entity_poly.type
_entity_poly.pdbx_seq_one_letter_code
_entity_poly.pdbx_strand_id
1 'polypeptide(L)'
;MKAVGDLLAFVIVSTVVLSITLAIFFATMIFNEMTRATLEYGSVKSVFKDIAVKFDSILTGTKLMYGHPSDFVGIGYRRLETDITIAIQLQNGTVASMEINGFYAIQAVVHKILIEANKVIYGSTDSRLVDRLNNAVVLREYTSNGSTVLEMTSDKIYYSIYNITESARSVIVVELVIARIVKPYVVGSGTLVVYSRVNETLSTTYESVQGFTIAMNGDMLTSDQLLSECIGQSVDSVNLHVRVVDVVFEIY
;
A
#
# COMPACT_ATOMS: atom_id res chain seq x y z
N MET A 1 -69.15 -5.62 29.26
CA MET A 1 -68.65 -5.17 27.94
C MET A 1 -67.59 -4.08 28.05
N LYS A 2 -67.76 -3.02 28.86
CA LYS A 2 -66.78 -1.92 29.01
C LYS A 2 -65.38 -2.39 29.45
N ALA A 3 -65.29 -3.25 30.48
CA ALA A 3 -64.03 -3.81 30.96
C ALA A 3 -63.25 -4.64 29.92
N VAL A 4 -63.95 -5.28 28.97
CA VAL A 4 -63.31 -6.04 27.88
C VAL A 4 -62.76 -5.08 26.82
N GLY A 5 -63.48 -3.98 26.54
CA GLY A 5 -63.02 -2.91 25.66
C GLY A 5 -61.80 -2.17 26.22
N ASP A 6 -61.79 -1.90 27.52
CA ASP A 6 -60.67 -1.26 28.21
C ASP A 6 -59.42 -2.15 28.21
N LEU A 7 -59.60 -3.47 28.40
CA LEU A 7 -58.51 -4.44 28.33
C LEU A 7 -57.94 -4.58 26.91
N LEU A 8 -58.80 -4.61 25.89
CA LEU A 8 -58.35 -4.61 24.49
C LEU A 8 -57.62 -3.32 24.13
N ALA A 9 -58.14 -2.16 24.52
CA ALA A 9 -57.48 -0.87 24.29
C ALA A 9 -56.11 -0.81 25.00
N PHE A 10 -56.02 -1.30 26.24
CA PHE A 10 -54.76 -1.38 26.97
C PHE A 10 -53.73 -2.27 26.26
N VAL A 11 -54.13 -3.45 25.78
CA VAL A 11 -53.24 -4.35 25.03
C VAL A 11 -52.76 -3.71 23.73
N ILE A 12 -53.65 -3.05 22.98
CA ILE A 12 -53.31 -2.36 21.73
C ILE A 12 -52.30 -1.23 22.02
N VAL A 13 -52.61 -0.34 22.95
CA VAL A 13 -51.73 0.78 23.31
C VAL A 13 -50.36 0.28 23.80
N SER A 14 -50.34 -0.73 24.68
CA SER A 14 -49.09 -1.31 25.18
C SER A 14 -48.25 -1.93 24.06
N THR A 15 -48.89 -2.64 23.13
CA THR A 15 -48.19 -3.25 21.98
C THR A 15 -47.61 -2.19 21.06
N VAL A 16 -48.35 -1.11 20.80
CA VAL A 16 -47.86 0.02 19.99
C VAL A 16 -46.68 0.70 20.67
N VAL A 17 -46.78 0.99 21.97
CA VAL A 17 -45.68 1.61 22.74
C VAL A 17 -44.44 0.72 22.74
N LEU A 18 -44.59 -0.59 22.96
CA LEU A 18 -43.48 -1.54 22.91
C LEU A 18 -42.84 -1.59 21.52
N SER A 19 -43.65 -1.62 20.46
CA SER A 19 -43.15 -1.67 19.07
C SER A 19 -42.36 -0.41 18.71
N ILE A 20 -42.86 0.77 19.07
CA ILE A 20 -42.15 2.05 18.86
C ILE A 20 -40.85 2.08 19.65
N THR A 21 -40.88 1.64 20.92
CA THR A 21 -39.68 1.61 21.78
C THR A 21 -38.60 0.69 21.21
N LEU A 22 -38.99 -0.51 20.75
CA LEU A 22 -38.07 -1.44 20.11
C LEU A 22 -37.50 -0.88 18.81
N ALA A 23 -38.33 -0.24 17.98
CA ALA A 23 -37.89 0.39 16.74
C ALA A 23 -36.84 1.48 17.00
N ILE A 24 -37.07 2.35 17.98
CA ILE A 24 -36.10 3.39 18.38
C ILE A 24 -34.82 2.78 18.94
N PHE A 25 -34.93 1.74 19.77
CA PHE A 25 -33.79 1.05 20.34
C PHE A 25 -32.89 0.45 19.25
N PHE A 26 -33.47 -0.32 18.30
CA PHE A 26 -32.71 -0.91 17.20
C PHE A 26 -32.13 0.14 16.27
N ALA A 27 -32.89 1.20 15.95
CA ALA A 27 -32.38 2.31 15.13
C ALA A 27 -31.15 2.98 15.79
N THR A 28 -31.21 3.22 17.10
CA THR A 28 -30.12 3.80 17.88
C THR A 28 -28.91 2.88 17.93
N MET A 29 -29.12 1.56 18.11
CA MET A 29 -28.04 0.58 18.11
C MET A 29 -27.30 0.55 16.76
N ILE A 30 -28.04 0.46 15.65
CA ILE A 30 -27.46 0.47 14.29
C ILE A 30 -26.66 1.76 14.05
N PHE A 31 -27.22 2.91 14.44
CA PHE A 31 -26.55 4.21 14.30
C PHE A 31 -25.23 4.29 15.09
N ASN A 32 -25.24 3.81 16.34
CA ASN A 32 -24.05 3.77 17.18
C ASN A 32 -22.96 2.86 16.60
N GLU A 33 -23.31 1.67 16.10
CA GLU A 33 -22.36 0.79 15.44
C GLU A 33 -21.76 1.42 14.17
N MET A 34 -22.59 2.05 13.33
CA MET A 34 -22.11 2.72 12.11
C MET A 34 -21.15 3.86 12.47
N THR A 35 -21.45 4.61 13.53
CA THR A 35 -20.59 5.72 13.99
C THR A 35 -19.26 5.19 14.52
N ARG A 36 -19.26 4.14 15.35
CA ARG A 36 -18.03 3.51 15.86
C ARG A 36 -17.18 2.96 14.72
N ALA A 37 -17.77 2.22 13.78
CA ALA A 37 -17.07 1.70 12.62
C ALA A 37 -16.47 2.82 11.75
N THR A 38 -17.19 3.93 11.57
CA THR A 38 -16.69 5.10 10.82
C THR A 38 -15.51 5.76 11.52
N LEU A 39 -15.57 5.94 12.84
CA LEU A 39 -14.48 6.52 13.62
C LEU A 39 -13.24 5.63 13.62
N GLU A 40 -13.41 4.32 13.82
CA GLU A 40 -12.33 3.35 13.80
C GLU A 40 -11.68 3.29 12.41
N TYR A 41 -12.48 3.23 11.35
CA TYR A 41 -11.99 3.30 9.97
C TYR A 41 -11.21 4.59 9.70
N GLY A 42 -11.73 5.74 10.17
CA GLY A 42 -11.04 7.03 10.06
C GLY A 42 -9.68 7.06 10.77
N SER A 43 -9.59 6.40 11.93
CA SER A 43 -8.33 6.22 12.65
C SER A 43 -7.33 5.37 11.85
N VAL A 44 -7.75 4.20 11.37
CA VAL A 44 -6.89 3.30 10.57
C VAL A 44 -6.45 3.97 9.26
N LYS A 45 -7.37 4.69 8.59
CA LYS A 45 -7.06 5.50 7.40
C LYS A 45 -5.98 6.54 7.67
N SER A 46 -6.03 7.18 8.83
CA SER A 46 -5.01 8.16 9.23
C SER A 46 -3.66 7.49 9.49
N VAL A 47 -3.65 6.32 10.15
CA VAL A 47 -2.43 5.52 10.37
C VAL A 47 -1.78 5.10 9.04
N PHE A 48 -2.57 4.56 8.11
CA PHE A 48 -2.04 4.13 6.80
C PHE A 48 -1.51 5.32 6.00
N LYS A 49 -2.19 6.46 6.06
CA LYS A 49 -1.72 7.68 5.42
C LYS A 49 -0.40 8.18 6.03
N ASP A 50 -0.24 8.12 7.35
CA ASP A 50 1.01 8.51 8.02
C ASP A 50 2.17 7.58 7.65
N ILE A 51 1.92 6.27 7.59
CA ILE A 51 2.90 5.28 7.09
C ILE A 51 3.29 5.60 5.65
N ALA A 52 2.32 5.90 4.80
CA ALA A 52 2.56 6.22 3.40
C ALA A 52 3.39 7.50 3.21
N VAL A 53 3.10 8.55 3.99
CA VAL A 53 3.86 9.80 3.99
C VAL A 53 5.29 9.60 4.50
N LYS A 54 5.48 8.75 5.51
CA LYS A 54 6.79 8.46 6.12
C LYS A 54 7.52 7.28 5.48
N PHE A 55 7.04 6.81 4.33
CA PHE A 55 7.53 5.57 3.75
C PHE A 55 9.03 5.65 3.40
N ASP A 56 9.51 6.80 2.90
CA ASP A 56 10.94 7.04 2.68
C ASP A 56 11.78 6.91 3.96
N SER A 57 11.28 7.44 5.09
CA SER A 57 11.92 7.27 6.39
C SER A 57 11.94 5.81 6.83
N ILE A 58 10.93 5.02 6.48
CA ILE A 58 10.90 3.57 6.75
C ILE A 58 11.97 2.87 5.93
N LEU A 59 12.12 3.19 4.64
CA LEU A 59 13.14 2.61 3.76
C LEU A 59 14.58 2.91 4.21
N THR A 60 14.78 4.00 4.93
CA THR A 60 16.06 4.37 5.55
C THR A 60 16.27 3.78 6.95
N GLY A 61 15.31 3.02 7.47
CA GLY A 61 15.44 2.23 8.71
C GLY A 61 14.58 2.70 9.88
N THR A 62 13.71 3.70 9.69
CA THR A 62 12.81 4.15 10.75
C THR A 62 11.76 3.08 11.07
N LYS A 63 11.62 2.76 12.35
CA LYS A 63 10.54 1.90 12.86
C LYS A 63 9.37 2.75 13.34
N LEU A 64 8.17 2.43 12.87
CA LEU A 64 6.92 3.08 13.27
C LEU A 64 6.03 2.09 14.01
N MET A 65 5.27 2.56 14.99
CA MET A 65 4.35 1.77 15.79
C MET A 65 3.08 2.57 16.03
N TYR A 66 1.92 1.96 15.77
CA TYR A 66 0.61 2.57 15.90
C TYR A 66 -0.34 1.63 16.63
N GLY A 67 -1.09 2.17 17.58
CA GLY A 67 -2.25 1.51 18.16
C GLY A 67 -3.53 2.04 17.52
N HIS A 68 -4.52 1.17 17.33
CA HIS A 68 -5.86 1.56 16.91
C HIS A 68 -6.91 0.69 17.61
N PRO A 69 -8.16 1.19 17.77
CA PRO A 69 -9.27 0.33 18.14
C PRO A 69 -9.48 -0.71 17.04
N SER A 70 -9.82 -1.95 17.40
CA SER A 70 -9.93 -3.07 16.45
C SER A 70 -11.22 -3.87 16.65
N ASP A 71 -12.32 -3.18 16.96
CA ASP A 71 -13.62 -3.82 17.19
C ASP A 71 -14.36 -4.05 15.86
N PHE A 72 -14.18 -3.17 14.88
CA PHE A 72 -14.92 -3.15 13.61
C PHE A 72 -14.03 -3.20 12.37
N VAL A 73 -12.78 -2.78 12.48
CA VAL A 73 -11.80 -2.76 11.39
C VAL A 73 -10.80 -3.88 11.62
N GLY A 74 -10.75 -4.84 10.69
CA GLY A 74 -9.71 -5.86 10.66
C GLY A 74 -8.55 -5.42 9.76
N ILE A 75 -7.31 -5.48 10.24
CA ILE A 75 -6.12 -5.34 9.40
C ILE A 75 -5.60 -6.73 9.03
N GLY A 76 -5.38 -6.94 7.73
CA GLY A 76 -4.80 -8.14 7.17
C GLY A 76 -3.94 -7.84 5.96
N TYR A 77 -3.77 -8.83 5.10
CA TYR A 77 -2.92 -8.72 3.92
C TYR A 77 -3.44 -9.55 2.77
N ARG A 78 -3.01 -9.18 1.56
CA ARG A 78 -3.31 -9.89 0.31
C ARG A 78 -2.05 -10.05 -0.51
N ARG A 79 -1.83 -11.22 -1.09
CA ARG A 79 -0.74 -11.41 -2.05
C ARG A 79 -1.09 -10.69 -3.35
N LEU A 80 -0.15 -9.94 -3.90
CA LEU A 80 -0.25 -9.34 -5.21
C LEU A 80 0.35 -10.30 -6.25
N GLU A 81 -0.31 -10.43 -7.38
CA GLU A 81 0.22 -11.10 -8.57
C GLU A 81 1.13 -10.10 -9.27
N THR A 82 2.26 -9.82 -8.66
CA THR A 82 3.26 -8.89 -9.18
C THR A 82 4.61 -9.54 -9.11
N ASP A 83 5.22 -9.68 -10.28
CA ASP A 83 6.56 -10.17 -10.46
C ASP A 83 7.33 -9.14 -11.28
N ILE A 84 8.54 -8.82 -10.82
CA ILE A 84 9.44 -7.86 -11.46
C ILE A 84 10.65 -8.63 -11.96
N THR A 85 10.93 -8.51 -13.26
CA THR A 85 12.12 -9.07 -13.88
C THR A 85 12.97 -7.94 -14.44
N ILE A 86 14.23 -7.89 -14.02
CA ILE A 86 15.22 -6.96 -14.55
C ILE A 86 16.22 -7.78 -15.35
N ALA A 87 16.24 -7.60 -16.67
CA ALA A 87 17.22 -8.18 -17.56
C ALA A 87 18.28 -7.13 -17.91
N ILE A 88 19.56 -7.47 -17.74
CA ILE A 88 20.67 -6.52 -17.84
C ILE A 88 21.68 -7.07 -18.84
N GLN A 89 21.97 -6.29 -19.87
CA GLN A 89 22.98 -6.59 -20.87
C GLN A 89 24.27 -5.83 -20.54
N LEU A 90 25.34 -6.59 -20.26
CA LEU A 90 26.65 -6.05 -19.95
C LEU A 90 27.49 -5.86 -21.22
N GLN A 91 28.50 -4.98 -21.16
CA GLN A 91 29.41 -4.72 -22.29
C GLN A 91 30.13 -5.95 -22.83
N ASN A 92 30.33 -6.97 -22.00
CA ASN A 92 30.96 -8.23 -22.41
C ASN A 92 30.01 -9.20 -23.12
N GLY A 93 28.75 -8.81 -23.39
CA GLY A 93 27.72 -9.65 -24.01
C GLY A 93 27.01 -10.60 -23.06
N THR A 94 27.34 -10.59 -21.76
CA THR A 94 26.65 -11.40 -20.75
C THR A 94 25.30 -10.77 -20.41
N VAL A 95 24.27 -11.61 -20.26
CA VAL A 95 22.95 -11.21 -19.75
C VAL A 95 22.83 -11.65 -18.31
N ALA A 96 22.67 -10.71 -17.39
CA ALA A 96 22.29 -10.96 -16.02
C ALA A 96 20.78 -10.76 -15.87
N SER A 97 20.13 -11.53 -14.99
CA SER A 97 18.73 -11.33 -14.64
C SER A 97 18.52 -11.31 -13.14
N MET A 98 17.58 -10.49 -12.70
CA MET A 98 17.09 -10.45 -11.33
C MET A 98 15.57 -10.59 -11.34
N GLU A 99 15.06 -11.56 -10.60
CA GLU A 99 13.63 -11.77 -10.40
C GLU A 99 13.25 -11.41 -8.97
N ILE A 100 12.24 -10.55 -8.83
CA ILE A 100 11.75 -10.07 -7.55
C ILE A 100 10.27 -10.37 -7.51
N ASN A 101 9.92 -11.31 -6.63
CA ASN A 101 8.56 -11.82 -6.50
C ASN A 101 8.08 -11.63 -5.05
N GLY A 102 6.80 -11.93 -4.82
CA GLY A 102 6.24 -12.02 -3.47
C GLY A 102 5.85 -10.68 -2.86
N PHE A 103 5.19 -9.83 -3.66
CA PHE A 103 4.61 -8.58 -3.19
C PHE A 103 3.30 -8.83 -2.42
N TYR A 104 3.11 -8.10 -1.34
CA TYR A 104 1.88 -8.10 -0.56
C TYR A 104 1.30 -6.70 -0.46
N ALA A 105 -0.02 -6.63 -0.34
CA ALA A 105 -0.74 -5.45 0.05
C ALA A 105 -1.16 -5.57 1.52
N ILE A 106 -1.11 -4.48 2.25
CA ILE A 106 -1.74 -4.38 3.57
C ILE A 106 -3.16 -3.87 3.37
N GLN A 107 -4.12 -4.53 3.99
CA GLN A 107 -5.54 -4.19 3.85
C GLN A 107 -6.16 -3.95 5.21
N ALA A 108 -6.96 -2.90 5.33
CA ALA A 108 -7.90 -2.74 6.43
C ALA A 108 -9.32 -2.88 5.88
N VAL A 109 -10.13 -3.72 6.51
CA VAL A 109 -11.47 -4.09 6.03
C VAL A 109 -12.50 -3.83 7.12
N VAL A 110 -13.60 -3.19 6.74
CA VAL A 110 -14.80 -3.03 7.56
C VAL A 110 -15.97 -3.63 6.81
N HIS A 111 -16.71 -4.54 7.45
CA HIS A 111 -17.90 -5.18 6.88
C HIS A 111 -19.14 -4.27 6.91
N LYS A 112 -18.97 -3.00 6.55
CA LYS A 112 -20.00 -1.97 6.40
C LYS A 112 -19.57 -1.07 5.23
N ILE A 113 -20.52 -0.59 4.43
CA ILE A 113 -20.25 0.35 3.34
C ILE A 113 -20.15 1.76 3.94
N LEU A 114 -18.94 2.27 4.08
CA LEU A 114 -18.63 3.59 4.64
C LEU A 114 -18.28 4.63 3.58
N ILE A 115 -18.00 4.20 2.35
CA ILE A 115 -17.62 5.06 1.23
C ILE A 115 -18.49 4.76 0.00
N GLU A 116 -18.73 5.79 -0.79
CA GLU A 116 -19.59 5.73 -1.97
C GLU A 116 -18.82 5.55 -3.29
N ALA A 117 -17.53 5.93 -3.30
CA ALA A 117 -16.71 5.92 -4.50
C ALA A 117 -15.30 5.39 -4.22
N ASN A 118 -14.74 4.69 -5.19
CA ASN A 118 -13.36 4.26 -5.18
C ASN A 118 -12.44 5.48 -5.32
N LYS A 119 -11.43 5.58 -4.47
CA LYS A 119 -10.56 6.76 -4.42
C LYS A 119 -9.13 6.39 -4.05
N VAL A 120 -8.17 7.01 -4.74
CA VAL A 120 -6.77 7.02 -4.32
C VAL A 120 -6.60 8.14 -3.27
N ILE A 121 -6.17 7.76 -2.07
CA ILE A 121 -5.98 8.66 -0.93
C ILE A 121 -4.55 9.21 -0.92
N TYR A 122 -3.59 8.41 -1.33
CA TYR A 122 -2.18 8.77 -1.40
C TYR A 122 -1.47 8.02 -2.54
N GLY A 123 -0.47 8.66 -3.14
CA GLY A 123 0.23 8.16 -4.31
C GLY A 123 -0.57 8.35 -5.61
N SER A 124 -0.09 7.73 -6.68
CA SER A 124 -0.74 7.71 -7.99
C SER A 124 -0.79 6.28 -8.52
N THR A 125 -1.83 5.95 -9.28
CA THR A 125 -1.96 4.67 -9.99
C THR A 125 -1.50 4.73 -11.44
N ASP A 126 -1.07 5.92 -11.90
CA ASP A 126 -0.91 6.21 -13.33
C ASP A 126 0.36 5.61 -13.91
N SER A 127 1.39 5.44 -13.08
CA SER A 127 2.63 4.80 -13.47
C SER A 127 3.19 3.94 -12.34
N ARG A 128 3.67 2.75 -12.72
CA ARG A 128 4.43 1.85 -11.84
C ARG A 128 5.89 2.24 -11.69
N LEU A 129 6.38 3.07 -12.61
CA LEU A 129 7.69 3.71 -12.55
C LEU A 129 7.53 5.14 -12.08
N VAL A 130 8.27 5.49 -11.03
CA VAL A 130 8.16 6.81 -10.44
C VAL A 130 9.55 7.40 -10.28
N ASP A 131 9.75 8.57 -10.89
CA ASP A 131 10.88 9.44 -10.56
C ASP A 131 10.67 9.93 -9.11
N ARG A 132 11.54 9.49 -8.19
CA ARG A 132 11.56 9.76 -6.73
C ARG A 132 10.64 8.91 -5.84
N LEU A 133 11.09 8.74 -4.59
CA LEU A 133 10.48 7.90 -3.55
C LEU A 133 9.17 8.44 -2.94
N ASN A 134 8.79 9.70 -3.20
CA ASN A 134 7.64 10.35 -2.54
C ASN A 134 6.25 9.82 -2.94
N ASN A 135 6.15 8.84 -3.84
CA ASN A 135 4.89 8.16 -4.17
C ASN A 135 5.05 6.64 -4.11
N ALA A 136 5.86 6.19 -3.14
CA ALA A 136 6.33 4.82 -3.12
C ALA A 136 5.31 3.77 -2.72
N VAL A 137 4.20 4.24 -2.17
CA VAL A 137 3.05 3.40 -1.91
C VAL A 137 1.83 4.05 -2.49
N VAL A 138 0.88 3.20 -2.87
CA VAL A 138 -0.45 3.63 -3.27
C VAL A 138 -1.39 3.25 -2.14
N LEU A 139 -2.08 4.24 -1.60
CA LEU A 139 -3.16 4.03 -0.65
C LEU A 139 -4.47 4.30 -1.37
N ARG A 140 -5.33 3.28 -1.48
CA ARG A 140 -6.63 3.38 -2.11
C ARG A 140 -7.73 2.84 -1.23
N GLU A 141 -8.91 3.43 -1.35
CA GLU A 141 -10.13 2.93 -0.72
C GLU A 141 -11.14 2.54 -1.79
N TYR A 142 -11.83 1.43 -1.57
CA TYR A 142 -12.86 0.94 -2.47
C TYR A 142 -13.87 0.07 -1.71
N THR A 143 -15.05 -0.12 -2.30
CA THR A 143 -16.07 -1.02 -1.75
C THR A 143 -16.01 -2.36 -2.47
N SER A 144 -15.99 -3.46 -1.72
CA SER A 144 -16.00 -4.82 -2.25
C SER A 144 -16.81 -5.72 -1.32
N ASN A 145 -17.74 -6.51 -1.89
CA ASN A 145 -18.54 -7.49 -1.17
C ASN A 145 -19.23 -6.93 0.10
N GLY A 146 -19.87 -5.76 -0.01
CA GLY A 146 -20.55 -5.09 1.11
C GLY A 146 -19.62 -4.53 2.18
N SER A 147 -18.31 -4.51 1.92
CA SER A 147 -17.27 -4.06 2.85
C SER A 147 -16.51 -2.88 2.27
N THR A 148 -16.12 -1.93 3.11
CA THR A 148 -15.16 -0.89 2.76
C THR A 148 -13.75 -1.41 3.01
N VAL A 149 -12.91 -1.31 1.99
CA VAL A 149 -11.52 -1.79 1.99
C VAL A 149 -10.60 -0.60 1.79
N LEU A 150 -9.63 -0.46 2.68
CA LEU A 150 -8.47 0.40 2.53
C LEU A 150 -7.26 -0.47 2.22
N GLU A 151 -6.60 -0.23 1.10
CA GLU A 151 -5.47 -1.04 0.64
C GLU A 151 -4.24 -0.17 0.40
N MET A 152 -3.10 -0.63 0.92
CA MET A 152 -1.79 -0.06 0.68
C MET A 152 -0.90 -1.05 -0.07
N THR A 153 -0.37 -0.64 -1.23
CA THR A 153 0.55 -1.43 -2.06
C THR A 153 1.87 -0.71 -2.27
N SER A 154 2.94 -1.46 -2.53
CA SER A 154 4.27 -0.94 -2.88
C SER A 154 4.77 -1.53 -4.21
N ASP A 155 3.86 -1.85 -5.13
CA ASP A 155 4.14 -2.48 -6.43
C ASP A 155 4.69 -1.47 -7.45
N LYS A 156 5.78 -0.80 -7.09
CA LYS A 156 6.37 0.28 -7.87
C LYS A 156 7.89 0.26 -7.82
N ILE A 157 8.49 0.71 -8.91
CA ILE A 157 9.93 0.80 -9.08
C ILE A 157 10.30 2.28 -9.12
N TYR A 158 11.14 2.70 -8.18
CA TYR A 158 11.72 4.03 -8.21
C TYR A 158 12.97 3.99 -9.04
N TYR A 159 13.17 5.02 -9.84
CA TYR A 159 14.45 5.24 -10.47
C TYR A 159 14.95 6.65 -10.14
N SER A 160 16.26 6.76 -10.05
CA SER A 160 16.99 8.02 -9.98
C SER A 160 18.17 7.92 -10.94
N ILE A 161 18.35 8.93 -11.77
CA ILE A 161 19.47 8.99 -12.71
C ILE A 161 20.35 10.16 -12.31
N TYR A 162 21.62 9.88 -12.05
CA TYR A 162 22.61 10.90 -11.71
C TYR A 162 23.85 10.73 -12.57
N ASN A 163 24.42 11.87 -12.99
CA ASN A 163 25.71 11.90 -13.67
C ASN A 163 26.80 12.18 -12.63
N ILE A 164 27.76 11.27 -12.55
CA ILE A 164 29.01 11.45 -11.82
C ILE A 164 30.11 11.79 -12.83
N THR A 165 30.59 13.02 -12.76
CA THR A 165 31.74 13.47 -13.55
C THR A 165 32.99 13.47 -12.67
N GLU A 166 33.87 12.48 -12.83
CA GLU A 166 35.15 12.43 -12.15
C GLU A 166 36.30 12.68 -13.13
N SER A 167 36.97 13.82 -12.94
CA SER A 167 38.21 14.26 -13.60
C SER A 167 38.16 14.39 -15.14
N ALA A 168 37.85 13.31 -15.85
CA ALA A 168 37.70 13.24 -17.31
C ALA A 168 36.71 12.14 -17.77
N ARG A 169 36.03 11.45 -16.84
CA ARG A 169 35.04 10.42 -17.15
C ARG A 169 33.64 10.84 -16.72
N SER A 170 32.68 10.63 -17.60
CA SER A 170 31.25 10.85 -17.34
C SER A 170 30.57 9.50 -17.16
N VAL A 171 30.16 9.20 -15.93
CA VAL A 171 29.48 7.95 -15.58
C VAL A 171 28.04 8.27 -15.22
N ILE A 172 27.09 7.72 -16.00
CA ILE A 172 25.69 7.75 -15.60
C ILE A 172 25.47 6.61 -14.62
N VAL A 173 24.87 6.92 -13.48
CA VAL A 173 24.40 5.91 -12.55
C VAL A 173 22.88 5.96 -12.53
N VAL A 174 22.28 4.81 -12.78
CA VAL A 174 20.85 4.57 -12.65
C VAL A 174 20.65 3.79 -11.36
N GLU A 175 19.99 4.39 -10.37
CA GLU A 175 19.59 3.71 -9.15
C GLU A 175 18.13 3.27 -9.28
N LEU A 176 17.88 1.97 -9.17
CA LEU A 176 16.56 1.37 -9.10
C LEU A 176 16.29 0.94 -7.65
N VAL A 177 15.28 1.53 -7.02
CA VAL A 177 14.83 1.13 -5.69
C VAL A 177 13.48 0.43 -5.81
N ILE A 178 13.39 -0.77 -5.24
CA ILE A 178 12.17 -1.58 -5.23
C ILE A 178 11.80 -1.82 -3.77
N ALA A 179 10.75 -1.15 -3.32
CA ALA A 179 10.23 -1.35 -1.98
C ALA A 179 9.21 -2.49 -2.01
N ARG A 180 9.51 -3.61 -1.35
CA ARG A 180 8.63 -4.77 -1.31
C ARG A 180 8.02 -4.92 0.07
N ILE A 181 6.70 -4.76 0.17
CA ILE A 181 5.97 -5.24 1.34
C ILE A 181 6.01 -6.76 1.33
N VAL A 182 6.71 -7.35 2.29
CA VAL A 182 6.79 -8.80 2.47
C VAL A 182 5.58 -9.32 3.25
N LYS A 183 5.40 -10.64 3.29
CA LYS A 183 4.29 -11.27 4.02
C LYS A 183 4.26 -10.78 5.48
N PRO A 184 3.18 -10.12 5.92
CA PRO A 184 3.08 -9.62 7.29
C PRO A 184 2.99 -10.74 8.32
N TYR A 185 3.48 -10.46 9.52
CA TYR A 185 3.24 -11.28 10.69
C TYR A 185 1.94 -10.83 11.37
N VAL A 186 1.00 -11.74 11.62
CA VAL A 186 -0.33 -11.41 12.15
C VAL A 186 -0.66 -12.31 13.33
N VAL A 187 -0.82 -11.71 14.50
CA VAL A 187 -1.22 -12.36 15.76
C VAL A 187 -2.48 -11.74 16.35
N GLY A 188 -2.78 -10.50 15.99
CA GLY A 188 -4.03 -9.84 16.33
C GLY A 188 -4.32 -8.67 15.40
N SER A 189 -4.94 -7.62 15.92
CA SER A 189 -5.51 -6.55 15.11
C SER A 189 -5.43 -5.16 15.74
N GLY A 190 -4.85 -4.97 16.93
CA GLY A 190 -4.89 -3.69 17.65
C GLY A 190 -3.65 -2.82 17.46
N THR A 191 -2.51 -3.43 17.16
CA THR A 191 -1.23 -2.72 17.02
C THR A 191 -0.55 -3.05 15.70
N LEU A 192 -0.12 -2.01 14.98
CA LEU A 192 0.60 -2.11 13.73
C LEU A 192 2.03 -1.59 13.91
N VAL A 193 3.01 -2.43 13.59
CA VAL A 193 4.43 -2.07 13.59
C VAL A 193 4.96 -2.20 12.17
N VAL A 194 5.67 -1.17 11.71
CA VAL A 194 6.21 -1.10 10.35
C VAL A 194 7.68 -0.71 10.39
N TYR A 195 8.51 -1.43 9.65
CA TYR A 195 9.94 -1.14 9.54
C TYR A 195 10.52 -1.78 8.28
N SER A 196 11.71 -1.35 7.86
CA SER A 196 12.47 -2.03 6.80
C SER A 196 13.53 -2.96 7.38
N ARG A 197 13.79 -4.07 6.70
CA ARG A 197 14.96 -4.92 7.00
C ARG A 197 16.18 -4.42 6.25
N VAL A 198 16.75 -3.32 6.72
CA VAL A 198 17.91 -2.68 6.08
C VAL A 198 19.07 -3.65 5.89
N ASN A 199 19.31 -4.56 6.85
CA ASN A 199 20.40 -5.55 6.79
C ASN A 199 20.16 -6.72 5.83
N GLU A 200 18.92 -6.90 5.34
CA GLU A 200 18.55 -7.96 4.37
C GLU A 200 18.29 -7.36 2.98
N THR A 201 18.63 -6.08 2.77
CA THR A 201 18.47 -5.39 1.48
C THR A 201 19.35 -6.08 0.43
N LEU A 202 18.72 -6.63 -0.61
CA LEU A 202 19.44 -7.08 -1.80
C LEU A 202 19.91 -5.83 -2.56
N SER A 203 21.22 -5.61 -2.58
CA SER A 203 21.84 -4.50 -3.29
C SER A 203 22.90 -5.04 -4.23
N THR A 204 22.72 -4.82 -5.53
CA THR A 204 23.66 -5.25 -6.56
C THR A 204 23.99 -4.08 -7.48
N THR A 205 25.28 -3.89 -7.74
CA THR A 205 25.76 -2.92 -8.72
C THR A 205 26.26 -3.66 -9.95
N TYR A 206 25.77 -3.24 -11.11
CA TYR A 206 26.20 -3.71 -12.41
C TYR A 206 26.96 -2.57 -13.10
N GLU A 207 28.23 -2.79 -13.36
CA GLU A 207 29.10 -1.82 -14.03
C GLU A 207 29.06 -2.01 -15.55
N SER A 208 29.24 -0.92 -16.30
CA SER A 208 29.36 -0.97 -17.77
C SER A 208 28.19 -1.69 -18.45
N VAL A 209 26.97 -1.25 -18.11
CA VAL A 209 25.72 -1.73 -18.68
C VAL A 209 25.54 -1.15 -20.10
N GLN A 210 25.31 -2.01 -21.09
CA GLN A 210 24.94 -1.58 -22.45
C GLN A 210 23.46 -1.24 -22.55
N GLY A 211 22.63 -2.00 -21.84
CA GLY A 211 21.20 -1.78 -21.78
C GLY A 211 20.56 -2.64 -20.70
N PHE A 212 19.36 -2.27 -20.30
CA PHE A 212 18.57 -3.06 -19.37
C PHE A 212 17.09 -2.95 -19.73
N THR A 213 16.35 -4.00 -19.42
CA THR A 213 14.91 -4.07 -19.60
C THR A 213 14.27 -4.43 -18.27
N ILE A 214 13.31 -3.63 -17.85
CA ILE A 214 12.49 -3.87 -16.67
C ILE A 214 11.13 -4.34 -17.16
N ALA A 215 10.73 -5.55 -16.76
CA ALA A 215 9.41 -6.10 -17.04
C ALA A 215 8.63 -6.22 -15.73
N MET A 216 7.40 -5.71 -15.72
CA MET A 216 6.51 -5.76 -14.56
C MET A 216 5.07 -5.89 -15.02
N ASN A 217 4.44 -7.05 -14.78
CA ASN A 217 3.00 -7.28 -15.05
C ASN A 217 2.54 -6.89 -16.46
N GLY A 218 3.36 -7.15 -17.48
CA GLY A 218 3.07 -6.83 -18.88
C GLY A 218 3.58 -5.47 -19.36
N ASP A 219 3.96 -4.58 -18.45
CA ASP A 219 4.66 -3.33 -18.79
C ASP A 219 6.15 -3.65 -19.00
N MET A 220 6.72 -3.14 -20.09
CA MET A 220 8.16 -3.26 -20.37
C MET A 220 8.75 -1.87 -20.56
N LEU A 221 9.88 -1.64 -19.90
CA LEU A 221 10.64 -0.42 -20.00
C LEU A 221 12.08 -0.75 -20.38
N THR A 222 12.61 -0.07 -21.38
CA THR A 222 14.00 -0.24 -21.80
C THR A 222 14.87 0.91 -21.33
N SER A 223 16.17 0.64 -21.21
CA SER A 223 17.18 1.66 -20.91
C SER A 223 17.11 2.85 -21.86
N ASP A 224 16.79 2.64 -23.13
CA ASP A 224 16.69 3.72 -24.12
C ASP A 224 15.57 4.70 -23.79
N GLN A 225 14.44 4.20 -23.26
CA GLN A 225 13.32 5.05 -22.85
C GLN A 225 13.70 5.88 -21.62
N LEU A 226 14.33 5.28 -20.61
CA LEU A 226 14.77 5.98 -19.39
C LEU A 226 15.91 6.96 -19.64
N LEU A 227 16.91 6.53 -20.41
CA LEU A 227 18.11 7.33 -20.65
C LEU A 227 17.89 8.39 -21.70
N SER A 228 16.80 8.34 -22.49
CA SER A 228 16.46 9.36 -23.49
C SER A 228 16.44 10.79 -22.94
N GLU A 229 16.07 10.94 -21.67
CA GLU A 229 16.09 12.22 -20.95
C GLU A 229 17.50 12.73 -20.64
N CYS A 230 18.51 11.85 -20.68
CA CYS A 230 19.92 12.10 -20.40
C CYS A 230 20.83 12.16 -21.65
N ILE A 231 20.30 11.89 -22.86
CA ILE A 231 21.05 11.73 -24.13
C ILE A 231 21.83 12.99 -24.60
N GLY A 232 21.72 14.13 -23.92
CA GLY A 232 22.46 15.35 -24.28
C GLY A 232 23.96 15.35 -23.98
N GLN A 233 24.52 14.32 -23.32
CA GLN A 233 25.91 14.32 -22.83
C GLN A 233 26.70 13.11 -23.36
N SER A 234 28.00 13.28 -23.60
CA SER A 234 28.89 12.14 -23.88
C SER A 234 29.03 11.28 -22.62
N VAL A 235 28.63 10.02 -22.71
CA VAL A 235 28.64 9.07 -21.59
C VAL A 235 29.70 8.01 -21.86
N ASP A 236 30.63 7.83 -20.93
CA ASP A 236 31.68 6.81 -21.05
C ASP A 236 31.18 5.44 -20.59
N SER A 237 30.32 5.40 -19.57
CA SER A 237 29.72 4.17 -19.05
C SER A 237 28.42 4.43 -18.29
N VAL A 238 27.52 3.44 -18.32
CA VAL A 238 26.30 3.41 -17.51
C VAL A 238 26.47 2.34 -16.43
N ASN A 239 26.27 2.72 -15.17
CA ASN A 239 26.21 1.81 -14.04
C ASN A 239 24.77 1.69 -13.55
N LEU A 240 24.32 0.47 -13.28
CA LEU A 240 23.00 0.19 -12.75
C LEU A 240 23.13 -0.31 -11.32
N HIS A 241 22.58 0.45 -10.38
CA HIS A 241 22.48 0.05 -8.97
C HIS A 241 21.05 -0.39 -8.70
N VAL A 242 20.85 -1.65 -8.33
CA VAL A 242 19.52 -2.19 -8.00
C VAL A 242 19.47 -2.48 -6.51
N ARG A 243 18.49 -1.89 -5.82
CA ARG A 243 18.26 -2.03 -4.39
C ARG A 243 16.84 -2.51 -4.13
N VAL A 244 16.69 -3.68 -3.51
CA VAL A 244 15.41 -4.23 -3.06
C VAL A 244 15.32 -4.11 -1.54
N VAL A 245 14.37 -3.30 -1.07
CA VAL A 245 14.16 -3.05 0.36
C VAL A 245 12.89 -3.77 0.80
N ASP A 246 13.05 -4.71 1.73
CA ASP A 246 11.93 -5.41 2.34
C ASP A 246 11.32 -4.58 3.47
N VAL A 247 10.03 -4.29 3.34
CA VAL A 247 9.21 -3.59 4.32
C VAL A 247 8.33 -4.60 5.03
N VAL A 248 8.48 -4.67 6.35
CA VAL A 248 7.80 -5.63 7.22
C VAL A 248 6.67 -4.93 7.95
N PHE A 249 5.53 -5.62 8.01
CA PHE A 249 4.40 -5.26 8.86
C PHE A 249 4.21 -6.37 9.89
N GLU A 250 4.15 -5.99 11.16
CA GLU A 250 3.75 -6.86 12.27
C GLU A 250 2.44 -6.34 12.86
N ILE A 251 1.44 -7.22 12.95
CA ILE A 251 0.09 -6.90 13.41
C ILE A 251 -0.17 -7.73 14.68
N TYR A 252 -0.29 -7.05 15.82
CA TYR A 252 -0.51 -7.64 17.14
C TYR A 252 -1.89 -7.33 17.69
#